data_AF-H8KQN7-F1
#
_entry.id   AF-H8KQN7-F1
#
_cell.length_a   1.000
_cell.length_b   1.000
_cell.length_c   1.000
_cell.angle_alpha   90.00
_cell.angle_beta   90.00
_cell.angle_gamma   90.00
#
_symmetry.space_group_name_H-M   'P 1'
#
loop_
_entity.id
_entity.type
_entity.pdbx_description
1 polymer ?
#
loop_
_entity_poly.entity_id
_entity_poly.type
_entity_poly.pdbx_seq_one_letter_code
_entity_poly.pdbx_strand_id
1 'polypeptide(L)'
;MLKTITSIFLFLISGVVICSPKKDESKNLYYAVTKVIDGDTFYVLNDKNQTEKVRLIGIDAPEIHKSQRKDIGPYGKEAKAYLVNLLKDKKVKLVYDVGRRDQYGRTLAYAYLSNGLFINEAMIKLGYARAVTFQPNVKYSKHFVQLEREARKKNLGLWKFE
;
A
#
# COMPACT_ATOMS: atom_id res chain seq x y z
N MET A 1 -77.71 28.02 24.49
CA MET A 1 -76.56 28.89 24.14
C MET A 1 -75.29 28.07 24.25
N LEU A 2 -74.46 28.10 23.21
CA LEU A 2 -73.48 27.07 22.87
C LEU A 2 -72.06 27.47 23.31
N LYS A 3 -71.47 26.63 24.17
CA LYS A 3 -70.06 26.20 24.33
C LYS A 3 -68.92 27.25 24.31
N THR A 4 -68.20 27.29 25.44
CA THR A 4 -66.86 27.86 25.64
C THR A 4 -65.79 27.17 24.80
N ILE A 5 -64.91 27.95 24.15
CA ILE A 5 -63.76 27.45 23.39
C ILE A 5 -62.50 27.63 24.25
N THR A 6 -61.94 26.52 24.73
CA THR A 6 -60.63 26.49 25.39
C THR A 6 -59.55 26.39 24.30
N SER A 7 -58.77 27.44 24.12
CA SER A 7 -57.70 27.48 23.11
C SER A 7 -56.43 26.82 23.67
N ILE A 8 -56.08 25.64 23.15
CA ILE A 8 -54.83 24.92 23.45
C ILE A 8 -53.71 25.54 22.60
N PHE A 9 -52.72 26.14 23.25
CA PHE A 9 -51.50 26.61 22.60
C PHE A 9 -50.54 25.41 22.46
N LEU A 10 -50.42 24.88 21.24
CA LEU A 10 -49.47 23.84 20.89
C LEU A 10 -48.11 24.49 20.57
N PHE A 11 -47.16 24.43 21.50
CA PHE A 11 -45.77 24.84 21.27
C PHE A 11 -45.09 23.84 20.33
N LEU A 12 -45.03 24.15 19.04
CA LEU A 12 -44.17 23.46 18.07
C LEU A 12 -42.71 23.81 18.38
N ILE A 13 -42.04 22.96 19.16
CA ILE A 13 -40.59 23.03 19.36
C ILE A 13 -39.95 22.64 18.02
N SER A 14 -39.58 23.65 17.23
CA SER A 14 -38.75 23.46 16.05
C SER A 14 -37.42 22.87 16.49
N GLY A 15 -37.23 21.57 16.28
CA GLY A 15 -35.98 20.88 16.55
C GLY A 15 -34.85 21.54 15.76
N VAL A 16 -34.04 22.34 16.43
CA VAL A 16 -32.78 22.82 15.88
C VAL A 16 -31.88 21.59 15.76
N VAL A 17 -31.78 21.07 14.55
CA VAL A 17 -30.79 20.05 14.20
C VAL A 17 -29.44 20.75 14.24
N ILE A 18 -28.78 20.69 15.39
CA ILE A 18 -27.38 21.11 15.54
C ILE A 18 -26.55 20.11 14.75
N CYS A 19 -26.27 20.44 13.50
CA CYS A 19 -25.36 19.68 12.66
C CYS A 19 -23.94 19.94 13.18
N SER A 20 -23.47 19.09 14.09
CA SER A 20 -22.06 19.09 14.49
C SER A 20 -21.20 18.78 13.26
N PRO A 21 -20.18 19.58 12.94
CA PRO A 21 -19.27 19.25 11.86
C PRO A 21 -18.58 17.91 12.16
N LYS A 22 -18.76 16.92 11.27
CA LYS A 22 -18.00 15.67 11.33
C LYS A 22 -16.53 16.04 11.25
N LYS A 23 -15.80 15.78 12.35
CA LYS A 23 -14.35 15.90 12.41
C LYS A 23 -13.80 15.04 11.28
N ASP A 24 -13.19 15.67 10.28
CA ASP A 24 -12.53 14.96 9.19
C ASP A 24 -11.41 14.14 9.83
N GLU A 25 -11.60 12.83 9.94
CA GLU A 25 -10.57 11.92 10.45
C GLU A 25 -9.41 11.99 9.48
N SER A 26 -8.37 12.76 9.82
CA SER A 26 -7.16 12.83 9.01
C SER A 26 -6.57 11.42 8.94
N LYS A 27 -6.80 10.72 7.83
CA LYS A 27 -6.14 9.42 7.56
C LYS A 27 -4.65 9.61 7.75
N ASN A 28 -3.99 8.73 8.53
CA ASN A 28 -2.54 8.80 8.61
C ASN A 28 -1.99 8.60 7.21
N LEU A 29 -1.22 9.59 6.75
CA LEU A 29 -0.56 9.50 5.45
C LEU A 29 0.56 8.44 5.45
N TYR A 30 1.06 8.07 6.64
CA TYR A 30 2.19 7.19 6.84
C TYR A 30 1.89 6.08 7.85
N TYR A 31 2.15 4.84 7.45
CA TYR A 31 1.89 3.63 8.24
C TYR A 31 3.20 3.01 8.73
N ALA A 32 3.25 2.62 10.00
CA ALA A 32 4.43 1.97 10.57
C ALA A 32 4.63 0.57 9.96
N VAL A 33 5.84 0.28 9.48
CA VAL A 33 6.19 -1.06 8.99
C VAL A 33 6.49 -1.97 10.17
N THR A 34 5.82 -3.11 10.25
CA THR A 34 5.96 -4.05 11.37
C THR A 34 6.79 -5.27 11.03
N LYS A 35 6.80 -5.69 9.75
CA LYS A 35 7.56 -6.87 9.29
C LYS A 35 7.77 -6.87 7.79
N VAL A 36 8.96 -7.24 7.33
CA VAL A 36 9.23 -7.51 5.90
C VAL A 36 9.22 -9.03 5.66
N ILE A 37 8.49 -9.47 4.65
CA ILE A 37 8.30 -10.89 4.34
C ILE A 37 9.34 -11.36 3.34
N ASP A 38 9.41 -10.68 2.20
CA ASP A 38 10.30 -10.93 1.06
C ASP A 38 10.67 -9.58 0.40
N GLY A 39 11.18 -9.60 -0.83
CA GLY A 39 11.61 -8.39 -1.54
C GLY A 39 10.48 -7.52 -2.11
N ASP A 40 9.21 -7.89 -1.93
CA ASP A 40 8.09 -7.09 -2.47
C ASP A 40 6.83 -7.07 -1.58
N THR A 41 6.90 -7.71 -0.41
CA THR A 41 5.80 -7.86 0.53
C THR A 41 6.23 -7.52 1.96
N PHE A 42 5.44 -6.69 2.63
CA PHE A 42 5.65 -6.30 4.03
C PHE A 42 4.32 -6.07 4.76
N TYR A 43 4.36 -5.95 6.08
CA TYR A 43 3.23 -5.63 6.92
C TYR A 43 3.32 -4.20 7.43
N VAL A 44 2.16 -3.54 7.53
CA VAL A 44 2.01 -2.24 8.20
C VAL A 44 0.98 -2.30 9.30
N LEU A 45 1.02 -1.35 10.23
CA LEU A 45 -0.05 -1.08 11.17
C LEU A 45 -1.00 -0.02 10.57
N ASN A 46 -2.27 -0.37 10.36
CA ASN A 46 -3.27 0.56 9.82
C ASN A 46 -3.82 1.51 10.90
N ASP A 47 -4.73 2.40 10.50
CA ASP A 47 -5.35 3.39 11.41
C ASP A 47 -6.15 2.76 12.57
N LYS A 48 -6.49 1.47 12.48
CA LYS A 48 -7.21 0.70 13.51
C LYS A 48 -6.27 -0.15 14.37
N ASN A 49 -4.95 0.07 14.30
CA ASN A 49 -3.93 -0.75 14.95
C ASN A 49 -3.98 -2.24 14.56
N GLN A 50 -4.43 -2.54 13.34
CA GLN A 50 -4.45 -3.89 12.78
C GLN A 50 -3.30 -4.06 11.78
N THR A 51 -2.75 -5.26 11.71
CA THR A 51 -1.69 -5.57 10.74
C THR A 51 -2.30 -5.80 9.37
N GLU A 52 -1.79 -5.09 8.35
CA GLU A 52 -2.18 -5.27 6.96
C GLU A 52 -0.98 -5.68 6.12
N LYS A 53 -1.15 -6.74 5.31
CA LYS A 53 -0.12 -7.20 4.38
C LYS A 53 -0.19 -6.37 3.10
N VAL A 54 0.91 -5.73 2.75
CA VAL A 54 1.07 -4.90 1.55
C VAL A 54 1.93 -5.65 0.52
N ARG A 55 1.44 -5.76 -0.71
CA ARG A 55 2.19 -6.23 -1.89
C ARG A 55 2.48 -5.03 -2.79
N LEU A 56 3.76 -4.81 -3.07
CA LEU A 56 4.21 -3.72 -3.93
C LEU A 56 3.70 -3.93 -5.36
N ILE A 57 2.98 -2.95 -5.89
CA ILE A 57 2.45 -3.01 -7.26
C ILE A 57 3.60 -2.97 -8.27
N GLY A 58 3.47 -3.78 -9.32
CA GLY A 58 4.29 -3.66 -10.53
C GLY A 58 5.71 -4.25 -10.43
N ILE A 59 6.05 -4.89 -9.31
CA ILE A 59 7.36 -5.53 -9.11
C ILE A 59 7.19 -6.98 -8.63
N ASP A 60 8.11 -7.88 -8.97
CA ASP A 60 8.18 -9.25 -8.42
C ASP A 60 9.63 -9.57 -8.01
N ALA A 61 9.85 -9.77 -6.71
CA ALA A 61 11.15 -10.15 -6.18
C ALA A 61 11.29 -11.69 -6.17
N PRO A 62 12.52 -12.24 -6.27
CA PRO A 62 12.72 -13.67 -6.13
C PRO A 62 12.24 -14.19 -4.77
N GLU A 63 11.51 -15.30 -4.77
CA GLU A 63 10.94 -15.91 -3.56
C GLU A 63 12.05 -16.46 -2.66
N ILE A 64 11.89 -16.32 -1.34
CA ILE A 64 12.84 -16.84 -0.33
C ILE A 64 12.38 -18.14 0.33
N HIS A 65 11.12 -18.50 0.11
CA HIS A 65 10.48 -19.68 0.66
C HIS A 65 9.82 -20.45 -0.47
N LYS A 66 10.00 -21.78 -0.47
CA LYS A 66 9.29 -22.64 -1.41
C LYS A 66 7.80 -22.59 -1.09
N SER A 67 6.99 -22.39 -2.12
CA SER A 67 5.54 -22.51 -2.05
C SER A 67 5.07 -23.56 -3.05
N GLN A 68 3.78 -23.91 -3.01
CA GLN A 68 3.18 -24.78 -4.03
C GLN A 68 3.22 -24.18 -5.44
N ARG A 69 3.40 -22.85 -5.56
CA ARG A 69 3.30 -22.12 -6.84
C ARG A 69 4.64 -21.61 -7.38
N LYS A 70 5.66 -21.51 -6.53
CA LYS A 70 6.97 -20.94 -6.88
C LYS A 70 8.07 -21.59 -6.05
N ASP A 71 9.18 -21.91 -6.72
CA ASP A 71 10.43 -22.30 -6.08
C ASP A 71 11.20 -21.07 -5.58
N ILE A 72 12.21 -21.31 -4.74
CA ILE A 72 13.12 -20.28 -4.24
C ILE A 72 13.94 -19.75 -5.42
N GLY A 73 13.95 -18.45 -5.61
CA GLY A 73 14.73 -17.80 -6.67
C GLY A 73 16.11 -17.34 -6.19
N PRO A 74 17.12 -17.30 -7.08
CA PRO A 74 18.39 -16.68 -6.76
C PRO A 74 18.17 -15.20 -6.40
N TYR A 75 18.99 -14.68 -5.49
CA TYR A 75 18.97 -13.27 -5.06
C TYR A 75 17.78 -12.83 -4.18
N GLY A 76 16.91 -13.75 -3.77
CA GLY A 76 15.74 -13.42 -2.94
C GLY A 76 16.09 -12.94 -1.53
N LYS A 77 17.13 -13.49 -0.91
CA LYS A 77 17.57 -13.10 0.44
C LYS A 77 18.11 -11.66 0.43
N GLU A 78 18.85 -11.32 -0.62
CA GLU A 78 19.42 -10.01 -0.87
C GLU A 78 18.32 -8.98 -1.15
N ALA A 79 17.31 -9.34 -1.95
CA ALA A 79 16.13 -8.51 -2.18
C ALA A 79 15.36 -8.20 -0.88
N LYS A 80 15.13 -9.23 -0.05
CA LYS A 80 14.52 -9.03 1.28
C LYS A 80 15.38 -8.14 2.16
N ALA A 81 16.68 -8.40 2.24
CA ALA A 81 17.60 -7.65 3.10
C ALA A 81 17.63 -6.16 2.71
N TYR A 82 17.64 -5.88 1.40
CA TYR A 82 17.57 -4.52 0.90
C TYR A 82 16.25 -3.83 1.28
N LEU A 83 15.10 -4.50 1.12
CA LEU A 83 13.82 -3.94 1.53
C LEU A 83 13.73 -3.73 3.05
N VAL A 84 14.29 -4.65 3.86
CA VAL A 84 14.43 -4.47 5.31
C VAL A 84 15.23 -3.20 5.62
N ASN A 85 16.38 -2.99 4.98
CA ASN A 85 17.20 -1.80 5.22
C ASN A 85 16.48 -0.50 4.83
N LEU A 86 15.66 -0.54 3.77
CA LEU A 86 14.83 0.61 3.39
C LEU A 86 13.74 0.92 4.41
N LEU A 87 13.14 -0.11 5.02
CA LEU A 87 11.92 0.01 5.81
C LEU A 87 12.10 -0.06 7.33
N LYS A 88 13.25 -0.52 7.82
CA LYS A 88 13.51 -0.70 9.26
C LYS A 88 13.28 0.62 10.00
N ASP A 89 12.50 0.53 11.07
CA ASP A 89 12.13 1.64 11.98
C ASP A 89 11.53 2.86 11.26
N LYS A 90 10.91 2.64 10.09
CA LYS A 90 10.33 3.69 9.25
C LYS A 90 8.82 3.49 9.05
N LYS A 91 8.18 4.58 8.64
CA LYS A 91 6.81 4.58 8.15
C LYS A 91 6.79 4.78 6.64
N VAL A 92 5.78 4.22 5.98
CA VAL A 92 5.58 4.35 4.53
C VAL A 92 4.27 5.03 4.21
N LYS A 93 4.28 5.89 3.20
CA LYS A 93 3.07 6.35 2.53
C LYS A 93 2.68 5.33 1.47
N LEU A 94 1.45 4.85 1.55
CA LEU A 94 0.86 3.95 0.57
C LEU A 94 0.06 4.75 -0.46
N VAL A 95 0.37 4.56 -1.73
CA VAL A 95 -0.34 5.16 -2.86
C VAL A 95 -0.98 4.04 -3.67
N TYR A 96 -2.30 4.08 -3.78
CA TYR A 96 -3.08 3.05 -4.45
C TYR A 96 -3.19 3.32 -5.95
N ASP A 97 -3.50 2.26 -6.69
CA ASP A 97 -3.94 2.31 -8.08
C ASP A 97 -5.42 1.87 -8.16
N VAL A 98 -5.96 1.62 -9.35
CA VAL A 98 -7.37 1.28 -9.59
C VAL A 98 -7.86 0.13 -8.68
N GLY A 99 -7.10 -0.96 -8.59
CA GLY A 99 -7.35 -2.10 -7.74
C GLY A 99 -6.59 -2.01 -6.40
N ARG A 100 -7.30 -2.18 -5.28
CA ARG A 100 -6.73 -2.03 -3.93
C ARG A 100 -6.39 -3.34 -3.22
N ARG A 101 -6.97 -4.45 -3.66
CA ARG A 101 -6.79 -5.78 -3.07
C ARG A 101 -6.53 -6.77 -4.18
N ASP A 102 -5.71 -7.77 -3.91
CA ASP A 102 -5.64 -8.97 -4.75
C ASP A 102 -6.54 -10.09 -4.22
N GLN A 103 -6.59 -11.19 -4.98
CA GLN A 103 -7.33 -12.40 -4.62
C GLN A 103 -6.90 -13.07 -3.30
N TYR A 104 -5.76 -12.69 -2.74
CA TYR A 104 -5.26 -13.20 -1.46
C TYR A 104 -5.52 -12.23 -0.30
N GLY A 105 -6.27 -11.16 -0.54
CA GLY A 105 -6.59 -10.13 0.44
C GLY A 105 -5.45 -9.17 0.75
N ARG A 106 -4.32 -9.21 0.03
CA ARG A 106 -3.20 -8.28 0.25
C ARG A 106 -3.58 -6.89 -0.25
N THR A 107 -3.17 -5.87 0.50
CA THR A 107 -3.25 -4.47 0.08
C THR A 107 -2.27 -4.26 -1.07
N LEU A 108 -2.76 -3.81 -2.23
CA LEU A 108 -1.92 -3.47 -3.38
C LEU A 108 -1.57 -1.99 -3.31
N ALA A 109 -0.28 -1.64 -3.21
CA ALA A 109 0.15 -0.24 -3.18
C ALA A 109 1.53 -0.01 -3.80
N TYR A 110 1.75 1.22 -4.25
CA TYR A 110 3.05 1.85 -4.37
C TYR A 110 3.46 2.42 -3.01
N ALA A 111 4.74 2.36 -2.65
CA ALA A 111 5.20 2.80 -1.33
C ALA A 111 6.30 3.88 -1.42
N TYR A 112 6.17 4.91 -0.58
CA TYR A 112 7.13 6.00 -0.47
C TYR A 112 7.60 6.17 0.98
N LEU A 113 8.88 6.48 1.17
CA LEU A 113 9.40 6.97 2.44
C LEU A 113 9.09 8.46 2.64
N SER A 114 9.24 8.96 3.86
CA SER A 114 9.02 10.38 4.20
C SER A 114 9.94 11.33 3.44
N ASN A 115 11.15 10.88 3.08
CA ASN A 115 12.10 11.64 2.28
C ASN A 115 11.80 11.62 0.76
N GLY A 116 10.66 11.04 0.34
CA GLY A 116 10.26 10.96 -1.06
C GLY A 116 10.82 9.77 -1.84
N LEU A 117 11.66 8.91 -1.23
CA LEU A 117 12.18 7.73 -1.93
C LEU A 117 11.03 6.80 -2.36
N PHE A 118 10.94 6.54 -3.66
CA PHE A 118 9.99 5.59 -4.24
C PHE A 118 10.54 4.16 -4.17
N ILE A 119 9.95 3.34 -3.30
CA ILE A 119 10.50 2.01 -2.97
C ILE A 119 10.43 1.07 -4.18
N ASN A 120 9.31 1.03 -4.90
CA ASN A 120 9.15 0.15 -6.06
C ASN A 120 10.23 0.40 -7.12
N GLU A 121 10.50 1.67 -7.42
CA GLU A 121 11.59 2.06 -8.33
C GLU A 121 12.95 1.62 -7.80
N ALA A 122 13.26 1.87 -6.53
CA ALA A 122 14.53 1.49 -5.94
C ALA A 122 14.80 -0.03 -6.03
N MET A 123 13.77 -0.85 -5.81
CA MET A 123 13.87 -2.31 -5.94
C MET A 123 14.25 -2.73 -7.36
N ILE A 124 13.62 -2.17 -8.40
CA ILE A 124 13.91 -2.55 -9.79
C ILE A 124 15.24 -1.98 -10.25
N LYS A 125 15.47 -0.70 -9.99
CA LYS A 125 16.65 0.06 -10.46
C LYS A 125 17.97 -0.58 -10.04
N LEU A 126 17.99 -1.24 -8.87
CA LEU A 126 19.17 -1.92 -8.33
C LEU A 126 19.16 -3.44 -8.55
N GLY A 127 18.16 -3.97 -9.27
CA GLY A 127 18.08 -5.39 -9.63
C GLY A 127 17.61 -6.31 -8.48
N TYR A 128 16.82 -5.80 -7.54
CA TYR A 128 16.21 -6.62 -6.47
C TYR A 128 14.83 -7.17 -6.83
N ALA A 129 14.19 -6.64 -7.87
CA ALA A 129 12.91 -7.12 -8.38
C ALA A 129 12.81 -6.97 -9.89
N ARG A 130 11.99 -7.81 -10.52
CA ARG A 130 11.59 -7.72 -11.93
C ARG A 130 10.38 -6.81 -12.08
N ALA A 131 10.21 -6.19 -13.25
CA ALA A 131 8.98 -5.48 -13.57
C ALA A 131 7.89 -6.47 -13.95
N VAL A 132 6.69 -6.32 -13.37
CA VAL A 132 5.50 -7.12 -13.72
C VAL A 132 4.30 -6.20 -13.91
N THR A 133 3.34 -6.62 -14.74
CA THR A 133 2.14 -5.81 -15.01
C THR A 133 0.90 -6.64 -14.77
N PHE A 134 0.05 -6.19 -13.85
CA PHE A 134 -1.23 -6.83 -13.54
C PHE A 134 -2.34 -5.78 -13.64
N GLN A 135 -3.28 -5.96 -14.56
CA GLN A 135 -4.43 -5.07 -14.67
C GLN A 135 -5.32 -5.15 -13.41
N PRO A 136 -5.97 -4.05 -13.01
CA PRO A 136 -5.96 -2.72 -13.64
C PRO A 136 -4.79 -1.81 -13.18
N ASN A 137 -3.84 -2.33 -12.40
CA ASN A 137 -2.80 -1.55 -11.73
C ASN A 137 -1.55 -1.36 -12.59
N VAL A 138 -1.62 -0.42 -13.53
CA VAL A 138 -0.59 -0.25 -14.58
C VAL A 138 0.06 1.13 -14.61
N LYS A 139 -0.21 2.00 -13.61
CA LYS A 139 0.20 3.41 -13.59
C LYS A 139 1.69 3.65 -13.89
N TYR A 140 2.58 2.81 -13.36
CA TYR A 140 4.04 2.94 -13.57
C TYR A 140 4.66 1.82 -14.43
N SER A 141 3.84 1.01 -15.12
CA SER A 141 4.32 -0.15 -15.89
C SER A 141 5.44 0.18 -16.89
N LYS A 142 5.27 1.23 -17.71
CA LYS A 142 6.29 1.68 -18.68
C LYS A 142 7.60 2.10 -18.01
N HIS A 143 7.50 2.82 -16.89
CA HIS A 143 8.66 3.27 -16.11
C HIS A 143 9.44 2.08 -15.53
N PHE A 144 8.73 1.12 -14.93
CA PHE A 144 9.34 -0.07 -14.36
C PHE A 144 10.04 -0.94 -15.40
N VAL A 145 9.45 -1.11 -16.59
CA VAL A 145 10.10 -1.83 -17.70
C VAL A 145 11.39 -1.12 -18.14
N GLN A 146 11.42 0.21 -18.15
CA GLN A 146 12.65 0.96 -18.47
C GLN A 146 13.73 0.73 -17.41
N LEU A 147 13.41 0.85 -16.12
CA LEU A 147 14.35 0.62 -15.03
C LEU A 147 14.94 -0.80 -15.06
N GLU A 148 14.10 -1.80 -15.35
CA GLU A 148 14.52 -3.19 -15.48
C GLU A 148 15.54 -3.35 -16.63
N ARG A 149 15.27 -2.74 -17.80
CA ARG A 149 16.22 -2.76 -18.93
C ARG A 149 17.55 -2.14 -18.56
N GLU A 150 17.56 -1.05 -17.79
CA GLU A 150 18.80 -0.42 -17.33
C GLU A 150 19.56 -1.28 -16.32
N ALA A 151 18.85 -1.90 -15.37
CA ALA A 151 19.45 -2.80 -14.39
C ALA A 151 20.07 -4.05 -15.07
N ARG A 152 19.39 -4.61 -16.08
CA ARG A 152 19.91 -5.70 -16.91
C ARG A 152 21.18 -5.31 -17.65
N LYS A 153 21.16 -4.17 -18.36
CA LYS A 153 22.34 -3.67 -19.10
C LYS A 153 23.57 -3.47 -18.21
N LYS A 154 23.35 -3.09 -16.95
CA LYS A 154 24.40 -2.87 -15.94
C LYS A 154 24.76 -4.14 -15.16
N ASN A 155 24.14 -5.28 -15.48
CA ASN A 155 24.30 -6.55 -14.78
C ASN A 155 24.16 -6.43 -13.25
N LEU A 156 23.09 -5.76 -12.79
CA LEU A 156 22.85 -5.49 -11.38
C LEU A 156 22.00 -6.59 -10.73
N GLY A 157 22.27 -6.85 -9.44
CA GLY A 157 21.45 -7.72 -8.62
C GLY A 157 21.15 -9.09 -9.24
N LEU A 158 19.86 -9.41 -9.36
CA LEU A 158 19.37 -10.70 -9.87
C LEU A 158 19.82 -10.99 -11.32
N TRP A 159 20.16 -9.96 -12.10
CA TRP A 159 20.61 -10.11 -13.49
C TRP A 159 21.99 -10.76 -13.61
N LYS A 160 22.76 -10.84 -12.51
CA LYS A 160 24.03 -11.56 -12.44
C LYS A 160 23.89 -13.09 -12.51
N PHE A 161 22.66 -13.58 -12.41
CA PHE A 161 22.31 -15.00 -12.39
C PHE A 161 21.47 -15.40 -13.62
N GLU A 162 21.31 -14.49 -14.59
CA GLU A 162 20.64 -14.74 -15.87
C GLU A 162 21.64 -14.84 -17.03
#